data_AF-A0A661J7K0-F1
#
_entry.id   AF-A0A661J7K0-F1
#
_cell.length_a   1.000
_cell.length_b   1.000
_cell.length_c   1.000
_cell.angle_alpha   90.00
_cell.angle_beta   90.00
_cell.angle_gamma   90.00
#
_symmetry.space_group_name_H-M   'P 1'
#
loop_
_entity.id
_entity.type
_entity.pdbx_description
1 polymer ?
#
loop_
_entity_poly.entity_id
_entity_poly.type
_entity_poly.pdbx_seq_one_letter_code
_entity_poly.pdbx_strand_id
1 'polypeptide(L)'
;MEWKIFFSTFLTIFLAELGDKTQLAVLTITTQTKKPLIIFLAAILALGLSSLIAVVLGNLIGKVIPSLLLKRIAALAFILMGIMIFLGKF
;
A
#
# COMPACT_ATOMS: atom_id res chain seq x y z
N MET A 1 -0.63 -24.18 8.72
CA MET A 1 0.76 -23.75 8.92
C MET A 1 0.86 -22.28 8.62
N GLU A 2 1.09 -21.47 9.66
CA GLU A 2 1.30 -20.01 9.63
C GLU A 2 2.20 -19.55 8.48
N TRP A 3 3.22 -20.35 8.16
CA TRP A 3 4.19 -20.07 7.09
C TRP A 3 3.58 -19.90 5.69
N LYS A 4 2.48 -20.59 5.38
CA LYS A 4 1.77 -20.43 4.10
C LYS A 4 1.14 -19.05 3.98
N ILE A 5 0.55 -18.54 5.06
CA ILE A 5 -0.09 -17.22 5.10
C ILE A 5 0.95 -16.11 4.99
N PHE A 6 2.10 -16.29 5.66
CA PHE A 6 3.23 -15.35 5.54
C PHE A 6 3.69 -15.22 4.09
N PHE A 7 4.03 -16.33 3.43
CA PHE A 7 4.52 -16.30 2.06
C PHE A 7 3.48 -15.81 1.05
N SER A 8 2.21 -16.21 1.19
CA SER A 8 1.15 -15.73 0.29
C SER A 8 0.96 -14.22 0.42
N THR A 9 0.96 -13.70 1.65
CA THR A 9 0.78 -12.28 1.92
C THR A 9 1.99 -11.47 1.44
N PHE A 10 3.20 -11.94 1.77
CA PHE A 10 4.44 -11.32 1.30
C PHE A 10 4.48 -11.24 -0.22
N LEU A 11 4.26 -12.36 -0.91
CA LEU A 11 4.36 -12.40 -2.38
C LEU A 11 3.30 -11.54 -3.04
N THR A 12 2.07 -11.55 -2.51
CA THR A 12 0.97 -10.72 -3.04
C THR A 12 1.29 -9.23 -2.90
N ILE A 13 1.70 -8.79 -1.71
CA ILE A 13 2.01 -7.38 -1.46
C ILE A 13 3.27 -6.98 -2.23
N PHE A 14 4.32 -7.80 -2.22
CA PHE A 14 5.55 -7.54 -2.95
C PHE A 14 5.28 -7.34 -4.44
N LEU A 15 4.51 -8.24 -5.06
CA LEU A 15 4.15 -8.10 -6.47
C LEU A 15 3.24 -6.89 -6.73
N ALA A 16 2.32 -6.58 -5.81
CA ALA A 16 1.42 -5.42 -5.95
C ALA A 16 2.15 -4.07 -5.84
N GLU A 17 3.21 -4.01 -5.04
CA GLU A 17 3.99 -2.79 -4.78
C GLU A 17 5.17 -2.60 -5.75
N LEU A 18 5.53 -3.62 -6.55
CA LEU A 18 6.63 -3.53 -7.51
C LEU A 18 6.35 -2.48 -8.60
N GLY A 19 7.25 -1.51 -8.73
CA GLY A 19 7.17 -0.47 -9.75
C GLY A 19 6.21 0.67 -9.42
N ASP A 20 5.76 0.80 -8.17
CA ASP A 20 4.90 1.91 -7.76
C ASP A 20 5.62 3.27 -7.78
N LYS A 21 4.84 4.35 -7.85
CA LYS A 21 5.27 5.75 -7.80
C LYS A 21 6.16 6.05 -6.60
N THR A 22 5.91 5.41 -5.45
CA THR A 22 6.77 5.53 -4.26
C THR A 22 8.21 5.08 -4.53
N GLN A 23 8.42 4.04 -5.33
CA GLN A 23 9.75 3.55 -5.70
C GLN A 23 10.47 4.53 -6.63
N LEU A 24 9.75 5.12 -7.60
CA LEU A 24 10.30 6.18 -8.46
C LEU A 24 10.70 7.44 -7.67
N ALA A 25 9.92 7.80 -6.65
CA ALA A 25 10.27 8.90 -5.75
C ALA A 25 11.55 8.60 -4.96
N VAL A 26 11.68 7.39 -4.40
CA VAL A 26 12.88 6.93 -3.69
C VAL A 26 14.11 6.97 -4.60
N LEU A 27 14.00 6.48 -5.84
CA LEU A 27 15.07 6.55 -6.83
C LEU A 27 15.49 7.99 -7.10
N THR A 28 14.51 8.87 -7.34
CA THR A 28 14.75 10.29 -7.63
C THR A 28 15.48 10.98 -6.47
N ILE A 29 14.98 10.82 -5.24
CA ILE A 29 15.60 11.43 -4.05
C ILE A 29 17.00 10.86 -3.79
N THR A 30 17.22 9.57 -4.08
CA THR A 30 18.53 8.93 -3.96
C THR A 30 19.54 9.51 -4.93
N THR A 31 19.15 9.71 -6.20
CA THR A 31 20.03 10.32 -7.21
C THR A 31 20.40 11.77 -6.89
N GLN A 32 19.47 12.55 -6.30
CA GLN A 32 19.71 13.95 -5.96
C GLN A 32 20.60 14.14 -4.73
N THR A 33 20.34 13.38 -3.67
CA THR A 33 21.04 13.57 -2.37
C THR A 33 22.30 12.74 -2.23
N LYS A 34 22.46 11.69 -3.04
CA LYS A 34 23.59 10.72 -3.00
C LYS A 34 23.77 10.04 -1.64
N LYS A 35 22.70 9.92 -0.83
CA LYS A 35 22.70 9.26 0.50
C LYS A 35 21.80 8.01 0.50
N PRO A 36 22.20 6.93 -0.20
CA PRO A 36 21.33 5.77 -0.43
C PRO A 36 20.89 5.07 0.86
N LEU A 37 21.78 4.92 1.86
CA LEU A 37 21.46 4.23 3.11
C LEU A 37 20.38 4.95 3.94
N ILE A 38 20.46 6.27 4.03
CA ILE A 38 19.50 7.06 4.82
C ILE A 38 18.12 6.99 4.17
N ILE A 39 18.06 7.09 2.84
CA ILE A 39 16.80 7.04 2.10
C ILE A 39 16.20 5.65 2.14
N PHE A 40 17.03 4.61 2.03
CA PHE A 40 16.58 3.23 2.16
C PHE A 40 15.93 2.99 3.53
N LEU A 41 16.56 3.42 4.62
CA LEU A 41 15.99 3.32 5.97
C LEU A 41 14.69 4.12 6.09
N ALA A 42 14.66 5.35 5.57
CA ALA A 42 13.46 6.18 5.59
C ALA A 42 12.30 5.54 4.81
N ALA A 43 12.57 4.95 3.64
CA ALA A 43 11.58 4.28 2.81
C ALA A 43 11.02 3.03 3.50
N ILE A 44 11.88 2.20 4.10
CA ILE A 44 11.45 1.03 4.88
C ILE A 44 10.59 1.45 6.06
N LEU A 45 11.01 2.48 6.81
CA LEU A 45 10.23 2.98 7.95
C LEU A 45 8.87 3.52 7.51
N ALA A 46 8.83 4.29 6.42
CA ALA A 46 7.58 4.81 5.88
C ALA A 46 6.62 3.68 5.45
N LEU A 47 7.11 2.71 4.67
CA LEU A 47 6.32 1.56 4.22
C LEU A 47 5.88 0.67 5.39
N GLY A 48 6.78 0.40 6.33
CA GLY A 48 6.49 -0.41 7.51
C GLY A 48 5.44 0.23 8.42
N LEU A 49 5.57 1.54 8.70
CA LEU A 49 4.59 2.27 9.51
C LEU A 49 3.25 2.40 8.81
N SER A 50 3.24 2.71 7.50
CA SER A 50 2.01 2.78 6.71
C SER A 50 1.25 1.45 6.73
N SER A 51 1.98 0.35 6.50
CA SER A 51 1.41 -1.01 6.52
C SER A 51 0.90 -1.38 7.92
N LEU A 52 1.65 -1.03 8.97
CA LEU A 52 1.23 -1.28 10.35
C LEU A 52 -0.07 -0.55 10.67
N ILE A 53 -0.17 0.73 10.31
CA ILE A 53 -1.38 1.52 10.49
C ILE A 53 -2.55 0.90 9.71
N ALA A 54 -2.33 0.51 8.44
CA ALA A 54 -3.36 -0.11 7.62
C ALA A 54 -3.89 -1.42 8.22
N VAL A 55 -3.00 -2.28 8.73
CA VAL A 55 -3.39 -3.55 9.37
C VAL A 55 -4.12 -3.31 10.69
N VAL A 56 -3.64 -2.41 11.54
CA VAL A 56 -4.29 -2.10 12.83
C VAL A 56 -5.67 -1.51 12.61
N LEU A 57 -5.79 -0.47 11.76
CA LEU A 57 -7.07 0.15 11.45
C LEU A 57 -8.01 -0.83 10.73
N GLY A 58 -7.51 -1.60 9.77
CA GLY A 58 -8.29 -2.62 9.06
C GLY A 58 -8.88 -3.66 10.02
N ASN A 59 -8.10 -4.11 11.00
CA ASN A 59 -8.57 -5.03 12.03
C ASN A 59 -9.62 -4.39 12.96
N LEU A 60 -9.41 -3.14 13.40
CA LEU A 60 -10.36 -2.43 14.26
C LEU A 60 -11.70 -2.19 13.53
N ILE A 61 -11.64 -1.73 12.29
CA ILE A 61 -12.83 -1.48 11.47
C ILE A 61 -13.55 -2.79 11.17
N GLY A 62 -12.82 -3.87 10.86
CA GLY A 62 -13.38 -5.19 10.56
C GLY A 62 -14.12 -5.83 11.73
N LYS A 63 -13.86 -5.40 12.97
CA LYS A 63 -14.62 -5.85 14.17
C LYS A 63 -15.97 -5.17 14.32
N VAL A 64 -16.12 -3.96 13.78
CA VAL A 64 -17.32 -3.12 13.94
C VAL A 64 -18.20 -3.16 12.69
N ILE A 65 -17.59 -3.18 11.50
CA ILE A 65 -18.29 -3.08 10.22
C ILE A 65 -18.44 -4.47 9.58
N PRO A 66 -19.65 -4.85 9.14
CA PRO A 66 -19.86 -6.09 8.39
C PRO A 66 -18.99 -6.16 7.13
N SER A 67 -18.37 -7.31 6.90
CA SER A 67 -17.44 -7.54 5.76
C SER A 67 -18.09 -7.27 4.39
N LEU A 68 -19.40 -7.51 4.25
CA LEU A 68 -20.14 -7.21 3.02
C LEU A 68 -20.19 -5.71 2.74
N LEU A 69 -20.40 -4.88 3.76
CA LEU A 69 -20.45 -3.42 3.61
C LEU A 69 -19.05 -2.88 3.27
N LEU A 70 -18.02 -3.40 3.94
CA LEU A 70 -16.63 -3.03 3.68
C LEU A 70 -16.24 -3.29 2.21
N LYS A 71 -16.60 -4.47 1.69
CA LYS A 71 -16.36 -4.83 0.28
C LYS A 71 -17.09 -3.92 -0.71
N ARG A 72 -18.34 -3.55 -0.41
CA ARG A 72 -19.13 -2.63 -1.26
C ARG A 72 -18.51 -1.23 -1.28
N ILE A 73 -18.10 -0.72 -0.13
CA ILE A 73 -17.43 0.59 -0.03
C ILE A 73 -16.12 0.57 -0.82
N ALA A 74 -15.28 -0.47 -0.66
CA ALA A 74 -14.05 -0.61 -1.41
C ALA A 74 -14.30 -0.66 -2.93
N ALA A 75 -15.27 -1.47 -3.39
CA ALA A 75 -15.63 -1.56 -4.80
C ALA A 75 -16.09 -0.20 -5.37
N LEU A 76 -16.95 0.53 -4.65
CA LEU A 76 -17.37 1.87 -5.05
C LEU A 76 -16.18 2.84 -5.12
N ALA A 77 -15.27 2.82 -4.16
CA ALA A 77 -14.08 3.66 -4.17
C ALA A 77 -13.17 3.36 -5.39
N PHE A 78 -12.98 2.08 -5.73
CA PHE A 78 -12.22 1.67 -6.92
C PHE A 78 -12.90 2.12 -8.23
N ILE A 79 -14.23 1.99 -8.33
CA ILE A 79 -14.99 2.46 -9.50
C ILE A 79 -14.87 3.98 -9.64
N LEU A 80 -15.02 4.73 -8.54
CA LEU A 80 -14.89 6.18 -8.54
C LEU A 80 -13.48 6.62 -8.97
N MET A 81 -12.43 5.99 -8.44
CA MET A 81 -11.05 6.24 -8.90
C MET A 81 -10.89 5.95 -10.39
N GLY A 82 -11.40 4.80 -10.86
CA GLY A 82 -11.33 4.43 -12.27
C GLY A 82 -12.01 5.46 -13.19
N ILE A 83 -13.20 5.93 -12.81
CA ILE A 83 -13.93 6.99 -13.53
C ILE A 83 -13.14 8.31 -13.51
N MET A 84 -12.56 8.67 -12.36
CA MET A 84 -11.81 9.92 -12.21
C MET A 84 -10.56 9.95 -13.08
N ILE A 85 -9.84 8.83 -13.15
CA ILE A 85 -8.70 8.62 -14.04
C ILE A 85 -9.15 8.66 -15.51
N PHE A 86 -10.25 7.97 -15.85
CA PHE A 86 -10.78 7.94 -17.22
C PHE A 86 -11.20 9.34 -17.72
N LEU A 87 -11.76 10.17 -16.85
CA LEU A 87 -12.15 11.55 -17.16
C LEU A 87 -10.97 12.54 -17.17
N GLY A 88 -9.73 12.08 -16.92
CA GLY A 88 -8.55 12.95 -16.89
C GLY A 88 -8.57 13.98 -15.76
N LYS A 89 -9.31 13.73 -14.68
CA LYS A 89 -9.37 14.61 -13.50
C LYS A 89 -8.23 14.35 -12.51
N PHE A 90 -7.14 13.72 -12.97
CA PHE A 90 -5.98 13.34 -12.18
C PHE A 90 -4.69 13.50 -12.97
#